data_AF-A0A383DEM7-F1
#
_entry.id   AF-A0A383DEM7-F1
#
_cell.length_a   1.000
_cell.length_b   1.000
_cell.length_c   1.000
_cell.angle_alpha   90.00
_cell.angle_beta   90.00
_cell.angle_gamma   90.00
#
_symmetry.space_group_name_H-M   'P 1'
#
loop_
_entity.id
_entity.type
_entity.pdbx_description
1 polymer ?
#
loop_
_entity_poly.entity_id
_entity_poly.type
_entity_poly.pdbx_seq_one_letter_code
_entity_poly.pdbx_strand_id
1 'polypeptide(L)'
;NAHADLHQRSKMKWPADQSAILYSIWLYDQNFGSNLFHEPFVKWHNYMENEGIDPQTGLYITEVMGIKDFSNVPRGCSISYLCHYLGRFNRQLADKMWANYKKYFWKSFGYPGGFREWHKESPIKKLYTYDSGPVFLGIGVAATGLGLNASSTVEDRKVYKKLLALMQPVRSSLLGIEKLVGDSIFTRIGTDMLATSIWFNAETKVSWFDDQQQRRDEQSQPLFASQVY
;
A
#
# COMPACT_ATOMS: atom_id res chain seq x y z
N ASN A 1 -22.78 3.47 8.79
CA ASN A 1 -21.34 3.21 8.55
C ASN A 1 -20.68 2.86 9.88
N ALA A 2 -19.69 1.96 9.90
CA ALA A 2 -18.96 1.55 11.12
C ALA A 2 -17.53 2.15 11.17
N HIS A 3 -17.37 3.36 10.66
CA HIS A 3 -16.09 4.05 10.60
C HIS A 3 -15.95 5.01 11.77
N ALA A 4 -14.77 5.02 12.40
CA ALA A 4 -14.42 5.93 13.47
C ALA A 4 -14.29 7.37 12.93
N ASP A 5 -14.59 8.35 13.79
CA ASP A 5 -14.31 9.75 13.53
C ASP A 5 -12.82 10.01 13.78
N LEU A 6 -12.07 10.41 12.74
CA LEU A 6 -10.62 10.58 12.85
C LEU A 6 -10.20 11.97 13.31
N HIS A 7 -11.01 13.00 13.02
CA HIS A 7 -10.67 14.38 13.32
C HIS A 7 -11.92 15.19 13.64
N GLN A 8 -11.91 15.94 14.73
CA GLN A 8 -13.08 16.71 15.20
C GLN A 8 -13.63 17.70 14.15
N ARG A 9 -12.76 18.22 13.27
CA ARG A 9 -13.12 19.17 12.21
C ARG A 9 -13.40 18.54 10.84
N SER A 10 -13.18 17.23 10.69
CA SER A 10 -13.45 16.54 9.43
C SER A 10 -14.67 15.64 9.60
N LYS A 11 -15.65 15.79 8.72
CA LYS A 11 -16.78 14.86 8.64
C LYS A 11 -16.48 13.65 7.74
N MET A 12 -15.34 13.64 7.06
CA MET A 12 -14.94 12.55 6.17
C MET A 12 -14.49 11.33 6.98
N LYS A 13 -14.79 10.15 6.45
CA LYS A 13 -14.40 8.86 7.02
C LYS A 13 -13.78 7.98 5.95
N TRP A 14 -12.54 7.56 6.18
CA TRP A 14 -11.72 6.89 5.18
C TRP A 14 -11.57 5.40 5.51
N PRO A 15 -11.95 4.48 4.60
CA PRO A 15 -11.78 3.05 4.80
C PRO A 15 -10.31 2.64 4.98
N ALA A 16 -9.39 3.31 4.29
CA ALA A 16 -7.97 3.07 4.41
C ALA A 16 -7.47 3.30 5.84
N ASP A 17 -7.80 4.43 6.44
CA ASP A 17 -7.40 4.76 7.81
C ASP A 17 -8.06 3.84 8.84
N GLN A 18 -9.32 3.47 8.61
CA GLN A 18 -10.02 2.49 9.44
C GLN A 18 -9.31 1.14 9.47
N SER A 19 -8.67 0.72 8.37
CA SER A 19 -7.90 -0.54 8.34
C SER A 19 -6.68 -0.50 9.25
N ALA A 20 -6.04 0.65 9.44
CA ALA A 20 -4.93 0.82 10.38
C ALA A 20 -5.41 0.76 11.85
N ILE A 21 -6.57 1.35 12.14
CA ILE A 21 -7.22 1.24 13.46
C ILE A 21 -7.58 -0.21 13.76
N LEU A 22 -8.19 -0.92 12.80
CA LEU A 22 -8.54 -2.32 12.97
C LEU A 22 -7.29 -3.18 13.20
N TYR A 23 -6.19 -2.90 12.50
CA TYR A 23 -4.92 -3.58 12.73
C TYR A 23 -4.35 -3.35 14.13
N SER A 24 -4.47 -2.14 14.70
CA SER A 24 -3.98 -1.89 16.06
C SER A 24 -4.77 -2.67 17.11
N ILE A 25 -6.09 -2.82 16.93
CA ILE A 25 -6.94 -3.64 17.79
C ILE A 25 -6.59 -5.13 17.61
N TRP A 26 -6.36 -5.58 16.37
CA TRP A 26 -5.91 -6.95 16.11
C TRP A 26 -4.60 -7.27 16.82
N LEU A 27 -3.61 -6.37 16.76
CA LEU A 27 -2.35 -6.53 17.49
C LEU A 27 -2.55 -6.58 19.00
N TYR A 28 -3.46 -5.77 19.53
CA TYR A 28 -3.82 -5.83 20.95
C TYR A 28 -4.35 -7.21 21.33
N ASP A 29 -5.31 -7.75 20.56
CA ASP A 29 -5.84 -9.09 20.78
C ASP A 29 -4.75 -10.17 20.72
N GLN A 30 -3.80 -10.08 19.78
CA GLN A 30 -2.67 -11.02 19.70
C GLN A 30 -1.76 -10.96 20.93
N ASN A 31 -1.58 -9.79 21.53
CA ASN A 31 -0.67 -9.61 22.66
C ASN A 31 -1.30 -9.92 24.01
N PHE A 32 -2.61 -9.73 24.15
CA PHE A 32 -3.31 -9.82 25.43
C PHE A 32 -4.34 -10.96 25.49
N GLY A 33 -4.53 -11.73 24.40
CA GLY A 33 -5.50 -12.82 24.36
C GLY A 33 -6.95 -12.35 24.43
N SER A 34 -7.23 -11.11 24.03
CA SER A 34 -8.59 -10.55 23.98
C SER A 34 -9.27 -10.80 22.60
N ASN A 35 -10.51 -10.34 22.45
CA ASN A 35 -11.29 -10.47 21.22
C ASN A 35 -12.04 -9.16 20.87
N LEU A 36 -11.34 -8.02 20.98
CA LEU A 36 -11.89 -6.69 20.69
C LEU A 36 -11.95 -6.40 19.18
N PHE A 37 -11.16 -7.10 18.36
CA PHE A 37 -11.04 -6.88 16.91
C PHE A 37 -12.25 -7.36 16.12
N HIS A 38 -12.82 -8.52 16.51
CA HIS A 38 -13.75 -9.26 15.67
C HIS A 38 -15.01 -8.45 15.33
N GLU A 39 -15.68 -7.90 16.33
CA GLU A 39 -16.96 -7.19 16.14
C GLU A 39 -16.81 -5.89 15.33
N PRO A 40 -15.83 -5.01 15.60
CA PRO A 40 -15.54 -3.84 14.77
C PRO A 40 -15.18 -4.22 13.33
N PHE A 41 -14.35 -5.24 13.13
CA PHE A 41 -13.97 -5.69 11.79
C PHE A 41 -15.17 -6.17 10.99
N VAL A 42 -16.02 -7.04 11.57
CA VAL A 42 -17.22 -7.57 10.90
C VAL A 42 -18.17 -6.44 10.50
N LYS A 43 -18.42 -5.48 11.40
CA LYS A 43 -19.29 -4.32 11.09
C LYS A 43 -18.72 -3.44 9.98
N TRP A 44 -17.42 -3.16 10.03
CA TRP A 44 -16.75 -2.38 9.00
C TRP A 44 -16.76 -3.10 7.64
N HIS A 45 -16.35 -4.37 7.62
CA HIS A 45 -16.29 -5.18 6.42
C HIS A 45 -17.67 -5.35 5.77
N ASN A 46 -18.71 -5.65 6.54
CA ASN A 46 -20.07 -5.77 6.02
C ASN A 46 -20.57 -4.46 5.41
N TYR A 47 -20.26 -3.31 6.01
CA TYR A 47 -20.60 -2.03 5.41
C TYR A 47 -19.85 -1.82 4.10
N MET A 48 -18.54 -2.11 4.06
CA MET A 48 -17.74 -1.94 2.86
C MET A 48 -18.20 -2.84 1.70
N GLU A 49 -18.49 -4.12 1.95
CA GLU A 49 -18.94 -5.03 0.90
C GLU A 49 -20.34 -4.69 0.35
N ASN A 50 -21.21 -4.06 1.15
CA ASN A 50 -22.58 -3.72 0.72
C ASN A 50 -22.70 -2.31 0.12
N GLU A 51 -21.94 -1.34 0.64
CA GLU A 51 -22.13 0.09 0.33
C GLU A 51 -20.85 0.79 -0.14
N GLY A 52 -19.69 0.22 0.18
CA GLY A 52 -18.38 0.88 0.05
C GLY A 52 -17.54 0.41 -1.13
N ILE A 53 -18.13 -0.29 -2.11
CA ILE A 53 -17.44 -0.80 -3.29
C ILE A 53 -17.79 0.05 -4.51
N ASP A 54 -16.76 0.42 -5.27
CA ASP A 54 -16.93 0.87 -6.65
C ASP A 54 -17.26 -0.32 -7.56
N PRO A 55 -18.44 -0.36 -8.21
CA PRO A 55 -18.89 -1.53 -8.95
C PRO A 55 -18.07 -1.81 -10.20
N GLN A 56 -17.38 -0.80 -10.76
CA GLN A 56 -16.55 -0.96 -11.95
C GLN A 56 -15.26 -1.71 -11.65
N THR A 57 -14.62 -1.38 -10.52
CA THR A 57 -13.30 -1.91 -10.16
C THR A 57 -13.35 -3.02 -9.12
N GLY A 58 -14.45 -3.14 -8.37
CA GLY A 58 -14.55 -4.04 -7.22
C GLY A 58 -13.59 -3.65 -6.08
N LEU A 59 -13.19 -2.39 -6.02
CA LEU A 59 -12.32 -1.81 -4.98
C LEU A 59 -13.12 -0.92 -4.06
N TYR A 60 -12.60 -0.71 -2.86
CA TYR A 60 -13.23 0.19 -1.89
C TYR A 60 -13.13 1.66 -2.34
N ILE A 61 -14.21 2.39 -2.08
CA ILE A 61 -14.27 3.84 -2.30
C ILE A 61 -13.33 4.58 -1.34
N THR A 62 -12.99 5.82 -1.67
CA THR A 62 -12.03 6.62 -0.88
C THR A 62 -12.60 7.08 0.46
N GLU A 63 -13.87 7.46 0.48
CA GLU A 63 -14.50 8.15 1.60
C GLU A 63 -16.00 7.81 1.64
N VAL A 64 -16.54 7.47 2.81
CA VAL A 64 -17.88 6.84 2.93
C VAL A 64 -19.02 7.80 3.27
N MET A 65 -18.73 9.07 3.50
CA MET A 65 -19.71 10.11 3.84
C MET A 65 -20.11 10.95 2.62
N GLY A 66 -19.48 10.76 1.45
CA GLY A 66 -19.82 11.45 0.22
C GLY A 66 -19.53 12.96 0.26
N ILE A 67 -18.57 13.40 1.08
CA ILE A 67 -18.34 14.85 1.33
C ILE A 67 -17.70 15.56 0.13
N LYS A 68 -16.88 14.84 -0.64
CA LYS A 68 -16.14 15.35 -1.80
C LYS A 68 -16.56 14.65 -3.10
N ASP A 69 -16.27 15.30 -4.22
CA ASP A 69 -16.50 14.79 -5.57
C ASP A 69 -15.80 13.44 -5.85
N PHE A 70 -14.66 13.20 -5.20
CA PHE A 70 -13.90 11.96 -5.34
C PHE A 70 -14.27 10.85 -4.34
N SER A 71 -15.20 11.10 -3.41
CA SER A 71 -15.43 10.19 -2.26
C SER A 71 -15.75 8.76 -2.69
N ASN A 72 -16.63 8.64 -3.69
CA ASN A 72 -17.14 7.36 -4.19
C ASN A 72 -16.22 6.71 -5.25
N VAL A 73 -15.00 7.23 -5.43
CA VAL A 73 -14.05 6.74 -6.44
C VAL A 73 -12.87 6.12 -5.71
N PRO A 74 -12.37 4.93 -6.09
CA PRO A 74 -11.19 4.35 -5.48
C PRO A 74 -9.94 5.17 -5.79
N ARG A 75 -9.09 5.35 -4.77
CA ARG A 75 -7.85 6.14 -4.84
C ARG A 75 -6.63 5.28 -4.56
N GLY A 76 -5.60 5.46 -5.37
CA GLY A 76 -4.43 4.57 -5.42
C GLY A 76 -3.66 4.51 -4.10
N CYS A 77 -3.36 5.65 -3.49
CA CYS A 77 -2.70 5.68 -2.18
C CYS A 77 -3.55 4.99 -1.10
N SER A 78 -4.86 5.24 -1.09
CA SER A 78 -5.81 4.64 -0.15
C SER A 78 -5.87 3.11 -0.31
N ILE A 79 -5.94 2.60 -1.54
CA ILE A 79 -5.97 1.15 -1.78
C ILE A 79 -4.64 0.49 -1.46
N SER A 80 -3.52 1.14 -1.76
CA SER A 80 -2.19 0.63 -1.35
C SER A 80 -2.08 0.51 0.17
N TYR A 81 -2.48 1.57 0.89
CA TYR A 81 -2.51 1.58 2.35
C TYR A 81 -3.43 0.47 2.90
N LEU A 82 -4.64 0.37 2.36
CA LEU A 82 -5.62 -0.64 2.72
C LEU A 82 -5.07 -2.08 2.54
N CYS A 83 -4.48 -2.39 1.37
CA CYS A 83 -3.90 -3.71 1.10
C CYS A 83 -2.77 -4.05 2.10
N HIS A 84 -1.97 -3.04 2.48
CA HIS A 84 -0.90 -3.22 3.47
C HIS A 84 -1.44 -3.66 4.84
N TYR A 85 -2.49 -3.03 5.36
CA TYR A 85 -3.04 -3.39 6.67
C TYR A 85 -3.93 -4.62 6.62
N LEU A 86 -4.81 -4.74 5.62
CA LEU A 86 -5.64 -5.93 5.45
C LEU A 86 -4.77 -7.18 5.36
N GLY A 87 -3.65 -7.14 4.66
CA GLY A 87 -2.76 -8.29 4.52
C GLY A 87 -2.17 -8.80 5.84
N ARG A 88 -2.29 -8.03 6.94
CA ARG A 88 -1.83 -8.43 8.27
C ARG A 88 -2.86 -9.20 9.08
N PHE A 89 -4.15 -8.96 8.88
CA PHE A 89 -5.21 -9.55 9.70
C PHE A 89 -6.32 -10.24 8.88
N ASN A 90 -6.38 -10.04 7.57
CA ASN A 90 -7.29 -10.69 6.64
C ASN A 90 -6.63 -10.82 5.24
N ARG A 91 -5.81 -11.87 5.10
CA ARG A 91 -5.02 -12.09 3.88
C ARG A 91 -5.88 -12.32 2.64
N GLN A 92 -6.96 -13.08 2.76
CA GLN A 92 -7.84 -13.40 1.64
C GLN A 92 -8.46 -12.13 1.02
N LEU A 93 -8.95 -11.21 1.85
CA LEU A 93 -9.49 -9.94 1.39
C LEU A 93 -8.41 -9.04 0.78
N ALA A 94 -7.22 -9.01 1.38
CA ALA A 94 -6.08 -8.26 0.86
C ALA A 94 -5.67 -8.73 -0.54
N ASP A 95 -5.61 -10.04 -0.77
CA ASP A 95 -5.25 -10.62 -2.07
C ASP A 95 -6.31 -10.30 -3.15
N LYS A 96 -7.61 -10.37 -2.80
CA LYS A 96 -8.72 -9.93 -3.67
C LYS A 96 -8.56 -8.45 -4.06
N MET A 97 -8.36 -7.58 -3.06
CA MET A 97 -8.19 -6.14 -3.30
C MET A 97 -6.93 -5.85 -4.12
N TRP A 98 -5.82 -6.51 -3.83
CA TRP A 98 -4.56 -6.34 -4.56
C TRP A 98 -4.67 -6.75 -6.02
N ALA A 99 -5.37 -7.85 -6.32
CA ALA A 99 -5.59 -8.30 -7.69
C ALA A 99 -6.36 -7.25 -8.51
N ASN A 100 -7.47 -6.74 -7.97
CA ASN A 100 -8.25 -5.68 -8.61
C ASN A 100 -7.44 -4.38 -8.71
N TYR A 101 -6.68 -4.04 -7.67
CA TYR A 101 -5.87 -2.83 -7.65
C TYR A 101 -4.84 -2.85 -8.79
N LYS A 102 -4.10 -3.96 -8.95
CA LYS A 102 -3.19 -4.12 -10.09
C LYS A 102 -3.91 -4.02 -11.42
N LYS A 103 -5.07 -4.65 -11.57
CA LYS A 103 -5.83 -4.63 -12.82
C LYS A 103 -6.16 -3.20 -13.28
N TYR A 104 -6.58 -2.32 -12.38
CA TYR A 104 -7.10 -1.00 -12.75
C TYR A 104 -6.09 0.16 -12.57
N PHE A 105 -5.14 0.04 -11.66
CA PHE A 105 -4.23 1.13 -11.28
C PHE A 105 -2.78 0.92 -11.72
N TRP A 106 -2.39 -0.31 -12.08
CA TRP A 106 -1.02 -0.56 -12.51
C TRP A 106 -0.71 0.17 -13.82
N LYS A 107 0.45 0.83 -13.87
CA LYS A 107 1.01 1.41 -15.08
C LYS A 107 2.47 0.98 -15.20
N SER A 108 2.79 0.36 -16.33
CA SER A 108 4.15 -0.07 -16.63
C SER A 108 4.43 0.16 -18.12
N PHE A 109 5.66 0.59 -18.42
CA PHE A 109 6.19 0.69 -19.78
C PHE A 109 7.28 -0.39 -20.01
N GLY A 110 7.21 -1.51 -19.29
CA GLY A 110 8.29 -2.49 -19.16
C GLY A 110 8.83 -2.54 -17.73
N TYR A 111 10.14 -2.34 -17.58
CA TYR A 111 10.78 -2.10 -16.28
C TYR A 111 11.33 -0.66 -16.31
N PRO A 112 10.88 0.24 -15.42
CA PRO A 112 10.15 0.00 -14.17
C PRO A 112 8.61 0.17 -14.30
N GLY A 113 7.86 0.07 -13.19
CA GLY A 113 6.39 0.22 -13.17
C GLY A 113 5.88 0.74 -11.82
N GLY A 114 4.69 1.34 -11.81
CA GLY A 114 4.11 1.99 -10.64
C GLY A 114 2.58 2.04 -10.66
N PHE A 115 1.99 2.63 -9.62
CA PHE A 115 0.54 2.77 -9.51
C PHE A 115 0.07 4.18 -9.77
N ARG A 116 -1.08 4.30 -10.45
CA ARG A 116 -1.79 5.56 -10.62
C ARG A 116 -2.44 5.99 -9.31
N GLU A 117 -2.72 7.28 -9.18
CA GLU A 117 -3.56 7.78 -8.08
C GLU A 117 -5.05 7.57 -8.34
N TRP A 118 -5.46 7.67 -9.60
CA TRP A 118 -6.81 7.37 -10.07
C TRP A 118 -6.72 6.37 -11.21
N HIS A 119 -7.61 5.38 -11.25
CA HIS A 119 -7.62 4.42 -12.37
C HIS A 119 -7.90 5.15 -13.70
N LYS A 120 -7.45 4.57 -14.81
CA LYS A 120 -7.46 5.23 -16.13
C LYS A 120 -8.85 5.69 -16.58
N GLU A 121 -9.87 4.96 -16.16
CA GLU A 121 -11.28 5.18 -16.52
C GLU A 121 -12.02 6.04 -15.47
N SER A 122 -11.32 6.55 -14.47
CA SER A 122 -11.90 7.37 -13.41
C SER A 122 -12.49 8.67 -13.97
N PRO A 123 -13.65 9.13 -13.46
CA PRO A 123 -14.14 10.48 -13.75
C PRO A 123 -13.24 11.57 -13.17
N ILE A 124 -12.39 11.22 -12.19
CA ILE A 124 -11.45 12.16 -11.56
C ILE A 124 -10.21 12.30 -12.43
N LYS A 125 -10.05 13.48 -13.03
CA LYS A 125 -8.87 13.84 -13.84
C LYS A 125 -7.81 14.65 -13.09
N LYS A 126 -8.00 14.87 -11.79
CA LYS A 126 -7.09 15.67 -10.96
C LYS A 126 -5.72 14.98 -10.87
N LEU A 127 -4.69 15.65 -11.39
CA LEU A 127 -3.30 15.18 -11.40
C LEU A 127 -2.58 15.43 -10.07
N TYR A 128 -3.22 16.04 -9.08
CA TYR A 128 -2.58 16.37 -7.80
C TYR A 128 -3.64 16.57 -6.71
N THR A 129 -3.42 15.98 -5.54
CA THR A 129 -4.08 16.30 -4.28
C THR A 129 -3.00 16.46 -3.21
N TYR A 130 -3.26 17.24 -2.16
CA TYR A 130 -2.28 17.48 -1.07
C TYR A 130 -1.70 16.17 -0.50
N ASP A 131 -2.51 15.11 -0.43
CA ASP A 131 -2.13 13.82 0.14
C ASP A 131 -1.50 12.82 -0.86
N SER A 132 -1.58 13.06 -2.17
CA SER A 132 -1.09 12.10 -3.19
C SER A 132 0.39 12.28 -3.52
N GLY A 133 0.96 13.42 -3.11
CA GLY A 133 2.22 13.91 -3.64
C GLY A 133 2.14 14.22 -5.15
N PRO A 134 3.27 14.52 -5.80
CA PRO A 134 3.32 14.76 -7.24
C PRO A 134 2.90 13.50 -8.02
N VAL A 135 2.05 13.67 -9.03
CA VAL A 135 1.78 12.63 -10.03
C VAL A 135 2.74 12.82 -11.20
N PHE A 136 3.59 11.83 -11.46
CA PHE A 136 4.56 11.88 -12.55
C PHE A 136 4.23 10.84 -13.62
N LEU A 137 4.09 11.28 -14.87
CA LEU A 137 3.72 10.40 -15.98
C LEU A 137 2.46 9.56 -15.67
N GLY A 138 1.53 10.09 -14.87
CA GLY A 138 0.32 9.38 -14.43
C GLY A 138 0.52 8.34 -13.31
N ILE A 139 1.73 8.22 -12.76
CA ILE A 139 2.06 7.41 -11.57
C ILE A 139 1.98 8.31 -10.34
N GLY A 140 1.19 7.93 -9.33
CA GLY A 140 1.13 8.63 -8.05
C GLY A 140 2.31 8.22 -7.17
N VAL A 141 3.08 9.19 -6.67
CA VAL A 141 4.23 8.92 -5.80
C VAL A 141 3.78 8.26 -4.50
N ALA A 142 2.73 8.77 -3.84
CA ALA A 142 2.19 8.15 -2.63
C ALA A 142 1.64 6.75 -2.89
N ALA A 143 0.84 6.57 -3.96
CA ALA A 143 0.32 5.26 -4.38
C ALA A 143 1.43 4.25 -4.64
N THR A 144 2.52 4.67 -5.28
CA THR A 144 3.64 3.79 -5.60
C THR A 144 4.48 3.45 -4.37
N GLY A 145 4.80 4.44 -3.54
CA GLY A 145 5.54 4.22 -2.29
C GLY A 145 4.77 3.31 -1.34
N LEU A 146 3.49 3.60 -1.09
CA LEU A 146 2.64 2.74 -0.27
C LEU A 146 2.44 1.37 -0.92
N GLY A 147 2.35 1.33 -2.24
CA GLY A 147 2.30 0.10 -3.03
C GLY A 147 3.50 -0.81 -2.80
N LEU A 148 4.68 -0.26 -2.48
CA LEU A 148 5.85 -1.05 -2.12
C LEU A 148 5.60 -1.85 -0.84
N ASN A 149 5.12 -1.19 0.22
CA ASN A 149 4.72 -1.82 1.49
C ASN A 149 3.56 -2.81 1.32
N ALA A 150 2.61 -2.49 0.45
CA ALA A 150 1.50 -3.39 0.15
C ALA A 150 2.04 -4.66 -0.53
N SER A 151 2.83 -4.51 -1.60
CA SER A 151 3.38 -5.62 -2.37
C SER A 151 4.28 -6.53 -1.53
N SER A 152 5.03 -5.99 -0.56
CA SER A 152 5.78 -6.81 0.39
C SER A 152 4.85 -7.57 1.35
N THR A 153 3.81 -6.92 1.90
CA THR A 153 2.86 -7.60 2.79
C THR A 153 2.10 -8.71 2.06
N VAL A 154 1.65 -8.48 0.82
CA VAL A 154 0.96 -9.48 0.01
C VAL A 154 1.92 -10.39 -0.78
N GLU A 155 3.22 -10.32 -0.49
CA GLU A 155 4.27 -11.18 -1.05
C GLU A 155 4.34 -11.19 -2.59
N ASP A 156 3.88 -10.13 -3.25
CA ASP A 156 3.97 -9.96 -4.71
C ASP A 156 5.35 -9.44 -5.10
N ARG A 157 6.32 -10.37 -5.09
CA ARG A 157 7.74 -10.07 -5.38
C ARG A 157 7.95 -9.46 -6.77
N LYS A 158 7.15 -9.85 -7.76
CA LYS A 158 7.28 -9.34 -9.13
C LYS A 158 6.93 -7.85 -9.18
N VAL A 159 5.82 -7.46 -8.56
CA VAL A 159 5.45 -6.05 -8.46
C VAL A 159 6.43 -5.29 -7.57
N TYR A 160 6.78 -5.85 -6.40
CA TYR A 160 7.73 -5.27 -5.48
C TYR A 160 9.04 -4.84 -6.17
N LYS A 161 9.67 -5.76 -6.94
CA LYS A 161 10.91 -5.47 -7.68
C LYS A 161 10.75 -4.38 -8.75
N LYS A 162 9.58 -4.27 -9.38
CA LYS A 162 9.28 -3.22 -10.37
C LYS A 162 9.07 -1.85 -9.74
N LEU A 163 8.47 -1.82 -8.55
CA LEU A 163 8.29 -0.60 -7.76
C LEU A 163 9.64 -0.09 -7.24
N LEU A 164 10.44 -0.99 -6.66
CA LEU A 164 11.78 -0.65 -6.15
C LEU A 164 12.69 -0.06 -7.24
N ALA A 165 12.51 -0.51 -8.49
CA ALA A 165 13.22 0.00 -9.66
C ALA A 165 12.97 1.48 -9.97
N LEU A 166 11.72 1.95 -9.83
CA LEU A 166 11.39 3.38 -9.97
C LEU A 166 12.12 4.23 -8.93
N MET A 167 12.44 3.58 -7.83
CA MET A 167 12.96 4.17 -6.62
C MET A 167 14.50 4.27 -6.67
N GLN A 168 15.20 3.32 -7.30
CA GLN A 168 16.67 3.24 -7.35
C GLN A 168 17.44 4.55 -7.68
N PRO A 169 17.00 5.43 -8.61
CA PRO A 169 17.71 6.68 -8.86
C PRO A 169 17.73 7.63 -7.65
N VAL A 170 16.69 7.63 -6.82
CA VAL A 170 16.59 8.47 -5.60
C VAL A 170 17.59 8.01 -4.53
N ARG A 171 17.84 6.69 -4.43
CA ARG A 171 18.86 6.12 -3.55
C ARG A 171 20.26 6.66 -3.86
N SER A 172 20.54 6.91 -5.14
CA SER A 172 21.84 7.46 -5.58
C SER A 172 21.97 8.95 -5.26
N SER A 173 20.86 9.70 -5.24
CA SER A 173 20.84 11.13 -4.87
C SER A 173 21.05 11.35 -3.37
N LEU A 174 20.41 10.54 -2.52
CA LEU A 174 20.56 10.60 -1.04
C LEU A 174 21.96 10.25 -0.54
N LEU A 175 22.74 9.49 -1.32
CA LEU A 175 24.12 9.09 -0.99
C LEU A 175 25.19 10.13 -1.42
N GLY A 176 24.79 11.35 -1.80
CA GLY A 176 25.73 12.48 -1.96
C GLY A 176 25.96 12.99 -3.39
N ILE A 177 25.00 12.86 -4.30
CA ILE A 177 25.05 13.49 -5.64
C ILE A 177 24.00 14.62 -5.76
N GLU A 178 23.78 15.37 -4.68
CA GLU A 178 22.88 16.54 -4.71
C GLU A 178 23.43 17.70 -5.57
N LYS A 179 24.74 17.73 -5.82
CA LYS A 179 25.39 18.83 -6.55
C LYS A 179 25.27 18.76 -8.08
N LEU A 180 24.87 17.63 -8.66
CA LEU A 180 24.91 17.41 -10.12
C LEU A 180 23.53 17.36 -10.78
N VAL A 181 22.48 17.10 -10.01
CA VAL A 181 21.11 16.93 -10.50
C VAL A 181 20.30 18.09 -9.94
N GLY A 182 19.95 19.09 -10.76
CA GLY A 182 19.24 20.31 -10.32
C GLY A 182 17.85 20.05 -9.69
N ASP A 183 16.93 21.01 -9.77
CA ASP A 183 15.53 20.88 -9.28
C ASP A 183 14.74 19.86 -10.11
N SER A 184 15.08 18.58 -9.93
CA SER A 184 14.54 17.45 -10.63
C SER A 184 13.52 16.74 -9.74
N ILE A 185 12.66 15.94 -10.36
CA ILE A 185 11.64 15.21 -9.65
C ILE A 185 12.19 14.22 -8.61
N PHE A 186 13.39 13.70 -8.85
CA PHE A 186 14.08 12.80 -7.93
C PHE A 186 14.52 13.53 -6.66
N THR A 187 14.93 14.79 -6.80
CA THR A 187 15.25 15.69 -5.70
C THR A 187 13.99 15.97 -4.87
N ARG A 188 12.83 16.21 -5.51
CA ARG A 188 11.55 16.44 -4.82
C ARG A 188 10.99 15.20 -4.12
N ILE A 189 11.20 14.00 -4.67
CA ILE A 189 10.83 12.73 -3.99
C ILE A 189 11.79 12.43 -2.85
N GLY A 190 13.09 12.71 -3.03
CA GLY A 190 14.13 12.53 -2.01
C GLY A 190 14.03 13.53 -0.86
N THR A 191 13.43 14.70 -1.05
CA THR A 191 13.18 15.70 -0.01
C THR A 191 11.77 15.64 0.58
N ASP A 192 10.85 14.88 -0.01
CA ASP A 192 9.51 14.67 0.54
C ASP A 192 9.56 13.71 1.75
N MET A 193 9.14 14.22 2.90
CA MET A 193 9.21 13.50 4.18
C MET A 193 8.35 12.23 4.18
N LEU A 194 7.20 12.25 3.50
CA LEU A 194 6.31 11.09 3.41
C LEU A 194 6.91 10.01 2.51
N ALA A 195 7.39 10.38 1.33
CA ALA A 195 8.01 9.47 0.38
C ALA A 195 9.26 8.79 0.96
N THR A 196 10.13 9.56 1.63
CA THR A 196 11.33 9.03 2.30
C THR A 196 10.98 8.13 3.48
N SER A 197 9.99 8.49 4.31
CA SER A 197 9.55 7.63 5.43
C SER A 197 8.94 6.32 4.97
N ILE A 198 8.08 6.36 3.94
CA ILE A 198 7.47 5.17 3.33
C ILE A 198 8.55 4.26 2.74
N TRP A 199 9.56 4.87 2.09
CA TRP A 199 10.71 4.14 1.58
C TRP A 199 11.46 3.44 2.70
N PHE A 200 11.93 4.16 3.72
CA PHE A 200 12.73 3.58 4.81
C PHE A 200 11.99 2.43 5.49
N ASN A 201 10.67 2.56 5.67
CA ASN A 201 9.82 1.50 6.17
C ASN A 201 9.82 0.26 5.26
N ALA A 202 9.73 0.46 3.94
CA ALA A 202 9.79 -0.65 3.00
C ALA A 202 11.18 -1.31 2.97
N GLU A 203 12.26 -0.53 2.94
CA GLU A 203 13.65 -1.05 2.92
C GLU A 203 13.99 -1.84 4.19
N THR A 204 13.60 -1.36 5.37
CA THR A 204 13.82 -2.08 6.63
C THR A 204 12.97 -3.35 6.75
N LYS A 205 11.80 -3.40 6.10
CA LYS A 205 11.01 -4.65 5.98
C LYS A 205 11.63 -5.66 5.02
N VAL A 206 12.40 -5.20 4.03
CA VAL A 206 13.00 -6.06 3.00
C VAL A 206 14.12 -6.90 3.56
N SER A 207 15.01 -6.32 4.38
CA SER A 207 16.05 -7.13 5.04
C SER A 207 15.43 -8.26 5.85
N TRP A 208 14.34 -7.98 6.56
CA TRP A 208 13.60 -9.00 7.28
C TRP A 208 12.92 -10.03 6.36
N PHE A 209 12.32 -9.61 5.25
CA PHE A 209 11.62 -10.51 4.32
C PHE A 209 12.57 -11.42 3.54
N ASP A 210 13.67 -10.88 3.04
CA ASP A 210 14.69 -11.65 2.31
C ASP A 210 15.41 -12.61 3.27
N ASP A 211 15.75 -12.19 4.50
CA ASP A 211 16.37 -13.06 5.52
C ASP A 211 15.45 -14.18 6.03
N GLN A 212 14.14 -13.95 6.10
CA GLN A 212 13.16 -14.97 6.50
C GLN A 212 12.97 -16.00 5.38
N GLN A 213 13.08 -15.61 4.12
CA GLN A 213 13.05 -16.53 3.01
C GLN A 213 14.33 -17.36 2.94
N GLN A 214 15.50 -16.73 3.09
CA GLN A 214 16.78 -17.44 3.07
C GLN A 214 16.80 -18.55 4.13
N ARG A 215 16.29 -18.27 5.34
CA ARG A 215 16.07 -19.27 6.39
C ARG A 215 15.05 -20.35 6.05
N ARG A 216 13.95 -20.03 5.36
CA ARG A 216 12.95 -21.03 4.92
C ARG A 216 13.47 -21.90 3.77
N ASP A 217 14.24 -21.34 2.85
CA ASP A 217 14.87 -22.03 1.74
C ASP A 217 16.00 -22.95 2.25
N GLU A 218 16.77 -22.53 3.25
CA GLU A 218 17.76 -23.36 3.96
C GLU A 218 17.09 -24.51 4.73
N GLN A 219 15.94 -24.27 5.36
CA GLN A 219 15.18 -25.31 6.07
C GLN A 219 14.43 -26.28 5.16
N SER A 220 14.24 -25.93 3.87
CA SER A 220 13.56 -26.78 2.88
C SER A 220 14.53 -27.50 1.93
N GLN A 221 15.84 -27.36 2.12
CA GLN A 221 16.82 -28.24 1.49
C GLN A 221 16.73 -29.65 2.12
N PRO A 222 16.52 -30.71 1.33
CA PRO A 222 16.59 -32.06 1.87
C PRO A 222 18.02 -32.30 2.39
N LEU A 223 18.11 -32.82 3.63
CA LEU A 223 19.32 -33.42 4.17
C LEU A 223 19.76 -34.55 3.25
N PHE A 224 20.58 -34.25 2.24
CA PHE A 224 21.32 -35.29 1.54
C PHE A 224 22.28 -35.90 2.55
N ALA A 225 21.92 -37.11 2.95
CA ALA A 225 22.60 -37.93 3.93
C ALA A 225 24.11 -37.97 3.66
N SER A 226 24.88 -37.45 4.61
CA SER A 226 26.23 -37.89 4.86
C SER A 226 26.17 -39.30 5.44
N GLN A 227 26.20 -40.32 4.58
CA GLN A 227 26.59 -41.68 4.95
C GLN A 227 27.15 -42.38 3.71
N VAL A 228 28.45 -42.24 3.52
CA VAL A 228 29.26 -43.13 2.66
C VAL A 228 30.03 -44.03 3.63
N TYR A 229 29.70 -45.32 3.60
CA TYR A 229 30.56 -46.40 4.09
C TYR A 229 31.79 -46.54 3.17
#